data_AF-U5DMP1-F1
#
_entry.id   AF-U5DMP1-F1
#
_cell.length_a   1.000
_cell.length_b   1.000
_cell.length_c   1.000
_cell.angle_alpha   90.00
_cell.angle_beta   90.00
_cell.angle_gamma   90.00
#
_symmetry.space_group_name_H-M   'P 1'
#
loop_
_entity.id
_entity.type
_entity.pdbx_description
1 polymer ?
#
loop_
_entity_poly.entity_id
_entity_poly.type
_entity_poly.pdbx_seq_one_letter_code
_entity_poly.pdbx_strand_id
1 'polypeptide(L)'
;MKAQFQAKLLQLLARKSSNKGFTLIELLVVIIIIAILSAIALPNFLNQADKARASEAQANLGVINRAQQAYRLDNPSFAANFDELDSEVIFSNGAGGQAVGTNDAVTNNWTYEILPGTTAAETFAQAAPSGATSSSTLGNWCGRVLQDGTESTIEDNAC
;
A
#
# COMPACT_ATOMS: atom_id res chain seq x y z
N MET A 1 -44.70 -65.45 0.22
CA MET A 1 -44.44 -64.06 -0.26
C MET A 1 -43.40 -63.28 0.57
N LYS A 2 -42.46 -63.91 1.30
CA LYS A 2 -41.48 -63.20 2.17
C LYS A 2 -40.07 -63.00 1.59
N ALA A 3 -39.66 -63.83 0.62
CA ALA A 3 -38.28 -63.82 0.10
C ALA A 3 -37.93 -62.58 -0.76
N GLN A 4 -38.93 -61.98 -1.41
CA GLN A 4 -38.75 -60.82 -2.30
C GLN A 4 -38.34 -59.54 -1.54
N PHE A 5 -38.82 -59.37 -0.30
CA PHE A 5 -38.49 -58.21 0.53
C PHE A 5 -37.08 -58.34 1.15
N GLN A 6 -36.71 -59.54 1.58
CA GLN A 6 -35.38 -59.81 2.13
C GLN A 6 -34.27 -59.64 1.10
N ALA A 7 -34.50 -60.04 -0.15
CA ALA A 7 -33.55 -59.83 -1.24
C ALA A 7 -33.32 -58.33 -1.52
N LYS A 8 -34.38 -57.52 -1.51
CA LYS A 8 -34.30 -56.07 -1.75
C LYS A 8 -33.65 -55.30 -0.58
N LEU A 9 -33.86 -55.77 0.65
CA LEU A 9 -33.19 -55.25 1.86
C LEU A 9 -31.68 -55.53 1.84
N LEU A 10 -31.27 -56.73 1.43
CA LEU A 10 -29.86 -57.09 1.27
C LEU A 10 -29.18 -56.31 0.14
N GLN A 11 -29.91 -56.00 -0.95
CA GLN A 11 -29.41 -55.21 -2.07
C GLN A 11 -29.18 -53.73 -1.71
N LEU A 12 -29.94 -53.19 -0.75
CA LEU A 12 -29.73 -51.84 -0.21
C LEU A 12 -28.53 -51.77 0.76
N LEU A 13 -28.31 -52.84 1.54
CA LEU A 13 -27.16 -52.95 2.45
C LEU A 13 -25.84 -53.25 1.69
N ALA A 14 -25.91 -53.92 0.54
CA ALA A 14 -24.76 -54.23 -0.31
C ALA A 14 -24.29 -53.07 -1.20
N ARG A 15 -25.00 -51.93 -1.21
CA ARG A 15 -24.55 -50.70 -1.86
C ARG A 15 -23.44 -50.05 -1.03
N LYS A 16 -22.27 -50.69 -0.99
CA LYS A 16 -21.03 -50.10 -0.49
C LYS A 16 -20.74 -48.88 -1.37
N SER A 17 -21.05 -47.68 -0.87
CA SER A 17 -20.57 -46.45 -1.48
C SER A 17 -19.05 -46.55 -1.53
N SER A 18 -18.50 -46.60 -2.74
CA SER A 18 -17.06 -46.46 -2.97
C SER A 18 -16.68 -45.03 -2.56
N ASN A 19 -16.53 -44.82 -1.26
CA ASN A 19 -15.89 -43.62 -0.73
C ASN A 19 -14.41 -43.78 -1.06
N LYS A 20 -14.04 -43.31 -2.26
CA LYS A 20 -12.65 -43.13 -2.66
C LYS A 20 -12.08 -42.05 -1.74
N GLY A 21 -11.37 -42.49 -0.70
CA GLY A 21 -10.65 -41.58 0.19
C GLY A 21 -9.47 -40.94 -0.55
N PHE A 22 -9.22 -39.66 -0.25
CA PHE A 22 -8.02 -38.95 -0.68
C PHE A 22 -6.80 -39.68 -0.11
N THR A 23 -5.85 -40.06 -0.94
CA THR A 23 -4.63 -40.73 -0.47
C THR A 23 -3.68 -39.70 0.14
N LEU A 24 -2.93 -40.10 1.17
CA LEU A 24 -1.91 -39.21 1.77
C LEU A 24 -0.84 -38.80 0.75
N ILE A 25 -0.54 -39.68 -0.21
CA ILE A 25 0.44 -39.41 -1.26
C ILE A 25 -0.08 -38.38 -2.28
N GLU A 26 -1.38 -38.37 -2.59
CA GLU A 26 -1.99 -37.32 -3.43
C GLU A 26 -1.87 -35.95 -2.76
N LEU A 27 -2.08 -35.88 -1.44
CA LEU A 27 -1.92 -34.62 -0.70
C LEU A 27 -0.44 -34.19 -0.66
N LEU A 28 0.47 -35.15 -0.47
CA LEU A 28 1.90 -34.91 -0.38
C LEU A 28 2.47 -34.32 -1.69
N VAL A 29 2.11 -34.87 -2.85
CA VAL A 29 2.60 -34.34 -4.14
C VAL A 29 2.05 -32.93 -4.39
N VAL A 30 0.79 -32.67 -4.04
CA VAL A 30 0.17 -31.35 -4.20
C VAL A 30 0.87 -30.29 -3.36
N ILE A 31 1.18 -30.58 -2.08
CA ILE A 31 1.88 -29.60 -1.22
C ILE A 31 3.31 -29.31 -1.71
N ILE A 32 3.97 -30.29 -2.33
CA ILE A 32 5.30 -30.11 -2.91
C ILE A 32 5.23 -29.17 -4.11
N ILE A 33 4.24 -29.35 -4.99
CA ILE A 33 4.08 -28.50 -6.17
C ILE A 33 3.75 -27.06 -5.76
N ILE A 34 2.80 -26.84 -4.84
CA ILE A 34 2.49 -25.47 -4.36
C ILE A 34 3.67 -24.83 -3.63
N ALA A 35 4.51 -25.61 -2.94
CA ALA A 35 5.71 -25.10 -2.27
C ALA A 35 6.73 -24.57 -3.29
N ILE A 36 6.97 -25.31 -4.38
CA ILE A 36 7.88 -24.89 -5.46
C ILE A 36 7.35 -23.62 -6.14
N LEU A 37 6.05 -23.58 -6.48
CA LEU A 37 5.43 -22.42 -7.10
C LEU A 37 5.48 -21.19 -6.18
N SER A 38 5.17 -21.37 -4.89
CA SER A 38 5.16 -20.28 -3.91
C SER A 38 6.56 -19.72 -3.66
N ALA A 39 7.60 -20.56 -3.67
CA ALA A 39 8.99 -20.11 -3.47
C ALA A 39 9.44 -19.11 -4.55
N ILE A 40 8.97 -19.26 -5.79
CA ILE A 40 9.30 -18.35 -6.90
C ILE A 40 8.34 -17.15 -6.94
N ALA A 41 7.05 -17.39 -6.68
CA ALA A 41 6.02 -16.35 -6.79
C ALA A 41 6.08 -15.34 -5.64
N LEU A 42 6.34 -15.77 -4.41
CA LEU A 42 6.30 -14.93 -3.22
C LEU A 42 7.27 -13.73 -3.26
N PRO A 43 8.57 -13.87 -3.57
CA PRO A 43 9.47 -12.72 -3.62
C PRO A 43 9.06 -11.70 -4.69
N ASN A 44 8.57 -12.17 -5.84
CA ASN A 44 8.06 -11.28 -6.89
C ASN A 44 6.77 -10.58 -6.47
N PHE A 45 5.89 -11.26 -5.74
CA PHE A 45 4.67 -10.66 -5.20
C PHE A 45 4.98 -9.56 -4.19
N LEU A 46 5.92 -9.81 -3.26
CA LEU A 46 6.35 -8.82 -2.27
C LEU A 46 6.97 -7.58 -2.95
N ASN A 47 7.87 -7.77 -3.91
CA ASN A 47 8.46 -6.66 -4.67
C ASN A 47 7.40 -5.84 -5.43
N GLN A 48 6.36 -6.48 -5.97
CA GLN A 48 5.26 -5.77 -6.64
C GLN A 48 4.40 -4.98 -5.64
N ALA A 49 4.17 -5.52 -4.45
CA ALA A 49 3.46 -4.81 -3.38
C ALA A 49 4.25 -3.57 -2.92
N ASP A 50 5.57 -3.67 -2.78
CA ASP A 50 6.41 -2.54 -2.38
C ASP A 50 6.47 -1.47 -3.48
N LYS A 51 6.55 -1.87 -4.76
CA LYS A 51 6.42 -0.93 -5.89
C LYS A 51 5.06 -0.22 -5.92
N ALA A 52 3.98 -0.94 -5.62
CA ALA A 52 2.65 -0.34 -5.55
C ALA A 52 2.57 0.70 -4.42
N ARG A 53 3.18 0.42 -3.26
CA ARG A 53 3.28 1.38 -2.14
C ARG A 53 4.13 2.59 -2.51
N ALA A 54 5.28 2.41 -3.17
CA ALA A 54 6.10 3.53 -3.62
C ALA A 54 5.37 4.41 -4.64
N SER A 55 4.62 3.80 -5.57
CA SER A 55 3.79 4.53 -6.53
C SER A 55 2.66 5.32 -5.85
N GLU A 56 2.07 4.80 -4.77
CA GLU A 56 1.09 5.52 -3.94
C GLU A 56 1.70 6.80 -3.35
N ALA A 57 2.91 6.71 -2.78
CA ALA A 57 3.62 7.87 -2.24
C ALA A 57 3.89 8.94 -3.30
N GLN A 58 4.38 8.54 -4.47
CA GLN A 58 4.63 9.45 -5.59
C GLN A 58 3.37 10.14 -6.09
N ALA A 59 2.25 9.41 -6.21
CA ALA A 59 0.98 9.97 -6.63
C ALA A 59 0.50 11.06 -5.66
N ASN A 60 0.58 10.80 -4.37
CA ASN A 60 0.19 11.75 -3.32
C ASN A 60 1.13 12.96 -3.26
N LEU A 61 2.45 12.77 -3.37
CA LEU A 61 3.41 13.88 -3.51
C LEU A 61 3.11 14.76 -4.73
N GLY A 62 2.67 14.15 -5.84
CA GLY A 62 2.21 14.89 -7.01
C GLY A 62 0.96 15.74 -6.74
N VAL A 63 0.03 15.25 -5.90
CA VAL A 63 -1.12 16.05 -5.44
C VAL A 63 -0.65 17.23 -4.59
N ILE A 64 0.25 16.99 -3.64
CA ILE A 64 0.81 18.04 -2.77
C ILE A 64 1.54 19.11 -3.60
N ASN A 65 2.33 18.70 -4.60
CA ASN A 65 3.00 19.63 -5.52
C ASN A 65 1.98 20.53 -6.23
N ARG A 66 0.91 19.96 -6.81
CA ARG A 66 -0.13 20.76 -7.47
C ARG A 66 -0.83 21.72 -6.51
N ALA A 67 -1.11 21.28 -5.29
CA ALA A 67 -1.71 22.12 -4.25
C ALA A 67 -0.79 23.30 -3.88
N GLN A 68 0.51 23.04 -3.74
CA GLN A 68 1.52 24.07 -3.48
C GLN A 68 1.68 25.06 -4.64
N GLN A 69 1.65 24.58 -5.88
CA GLN A 69 1.64 25.46 -7.06
C GLN A 69 0.38 26.34 -7.10
N ALA A 70 -0.79 25.77 -6.77
CA ALA A 70 -2.04 26.53 -6.69
C ALA A 70 -1.99 27.61 -5.60
N TYR A 71 -1.50 27.27 -4.40
CA TYR A 71 -1.34 28.21 -3.29
C TYR A 71 -0.44 29.40 -3.68
N ARG A 72 0.60 29.14 -4.47
CA ARG A 72 1.53 30.14 -4.96
C ARG A 72 0.97 31.08 -6.03
N LEU A 73 -0.18 30.76 -6.63
CA LEU A 73 -0.86 31.70 -7.52
C LEU A 73 -1.44 32.87 -6.71
N ASP A 74 -1.82 32.63 -5.46
CA ASP A 74 -2.43 33.63 -4.58
C ASP A 74 -1.42 34.22 -3.58
N ASN A 75 -0.36 33.46 -3.23
CA ASN A 75 0.64 33.85 -2.24
C ASN A 75 2.05 33.93 -2.85
N PRO A 76 2.90 34.87 -2.40
CA PRO A 76 4.26 35.04 -2.94
C PRO A 76 5.23 33.92 -2.54
N SER A 77 4.84 33.06 -1.59
CA SER A 77 5.62 31.94 -1.07
C SER A 77 4.82 30.65 -1.14
N PHE A 78 5.52 29.52 -1.11
CA PHE A 78 4.90 28.21 -0.90
C PHE A 78 4.36 28.08 0.53
N ALA A 79 3.41 27.17 0.73
CA ALA A 79 2.79 26.92 2.02
C ALA A 79 3.77 26.21 2.95
N ALA A 80 3.87 26.68 4.19
CA ALA A 80 4.79 26.13 5.18
C ALA A 80 4.24 24.87 5.88
N ASN A 81 2.94 24.63 5.73
CA ASN A 81 2.20 23.58 6.45
C ASN A 81 0.97 23.14 5.63
N PHE A 82 0.33 22.05 6.06
CA PHE A 82 -0.86 21.51 5.39
C PHE A 82 -2.15 22.29 5.72
N ASP A 83 -2.16 23.16 6.73
CA ASP A 83 -3.34 24.00 7.05
C ASP A 83 -3.51 25.16 6.06
N GLU A 84 -2.40 25.66 5.51
CA GLU A 84 -2.36 26.68 4.46
C GLU A 84 -2.76 26.13 3.09
N LEU A 85 -2.59 24.82 2.88
CA LEU A 85 -3.13 24.11 1.74
C LEU A 85 -4.59 23.76 2.03
N ASP A 86 -5.50 23.94 1.07
CA ASP A 86 -6.89 23.46 1.19
C ASP A 86 -6.90 21.92 1.19
N SER A 87 -6.53 21.34 2.33
CA SER A 87 -6.01 19.98 2.49
C SER A 87 -7.10 18.92 2.61
N GLU A 88 -8.38 19.31 2.47
CA GLU A 88 -9.50 18.36 2.38
C GLU A 88 -9.34 17.41 1.18
N VAL A 89 -8.62 17.83 0.12
CA VAL A 89 -8.41 17.04 -1.10
C VAL A 89 -7.43 15.87 -0.92
N ILE A 90 -6.54 15.89 0.08
CA ILE A 90 -5.45 14.90 0.19
C ILE A 90 -5.75 13.80 1.21
N PHE A 91 -6.50 14.08 2.27
CA PHE A 91 -6.60 13.17 3.42
C PHE A 91 -8.02 12.82 3.87
N SER A 92 -9.05 13.49 3.37
CA SER A 92 -10.44 13.16 3.67
C SER A 92 -11.14 12.53 2.47
N ASN A 93 -11.07 11.19 2.41
CA ASN A 93 -12.05 10.22 1.88
C ASN A 93 -11.34 9.03 1.21
N GLY A 94 -11.13 7.98 2.00
CA GLY A 94 -10.91 6.61 1.49
C GLY A 94 -9.62 5.92 1.95
N ALA A 95 -8.58 6.67 2.32
CA ALA A 95 -7.25 6.10 2.61
C ALA A 95 -6.82 6.14 4.10
N GLY A 96 -7.71 6.53 5.02
CA GLY A 96 -7.39 6.61 6.45
C GLY A 96 -6.36 7.68 6.81
N GLY A 97 -6.18 8.67 5.93
CA GLY A 97 -5.28 9.80 6.14
C GLY A 97 -5.70 10.60 7.38
N GLN A 98 -4.80 10.83 8.33
CA GLN A 98 -5.01 11.71 9.49
C GLN A 98 -3.91 12.76 9.50
N ALA A 99 -4.28 14.04 9.67
CA ALA A 99 -3.31 15.07 10.02
C ALA A 99 -2.78 14.75 11.44
N VAL A 100 -1.48 14.58 11.59
CA VAL A 100 -0.82 14.28 12.89
C VAL A 100 -0.21 15.56 13.50
N GLY A 101 -0.05 16.60 12.69
CA GLY A 101 0.32 17.95 13.09
C GLY A 101 0.03 18.93 11.96
N THR A 102 0.42 20.20 12.12
CA THR A 102 0.25 21.21 11.06
C THR A 102 1.10 20.90 9.82
N ASN A 103 2.26 20.28 10.02
CA ASN A 103 3.23 20.01 8.95
C ASN A 103 3.21 18.56 8.48
N ASP A 104 2.47 17.68 9.15
CA ASP A 104 2.51 16.23 8.97
C ASP A 104 1.14 15.64 8.65
N ALA A 105 1.09 14.84 7.61
CA ALA A 105 -0.07 14.06 7.24
C ALA A 105 0.28 12.58 7.10
N VAL A 106 -0.49 11.70 7.73
CA VAL A 106 -0.15 10.27 7.80
C VAL A 106 -1.24 9.45 7.14
N THR A 107 -0.84 8.54 6.26
CA THR A 107 -1.65 7.45 5.69
C THR A 107 -1.24 6.12 6.31
N ASN A 108 -1.90 5.03 5.92
CA ASN A 108 -1.59 3.69 6.44
C ASN A 108 -0.13 3.25 6.20
N ASN A 109 0.48 3.68 5.09
CA ASN A 109 1.82 3.25 4.67
C ASN A 109 2.86 4.37 4.72
N TRP A 110 2.44 5.64 4.66
CA TRP A 110 3.32 6.80 4.45
C TRP A 110 2.95 7.98 5.34
N THR A 111 3.97 8.64 5.90
CA THR A 111 3.90 9.99 6.46
C THR A 111 4.40 10.98 5.41
N TYR A 112 3.66 12.07 5.19
CA TYR A 112 4.03 13.21 4.37
C TYR A 112 4.33 14.39 5.28
N GLU A 113 5.43 15.09 5.01
CA GLU A 113 5.88 16.23 5.81
C GLU A 113 6.17 17.41 4.88
N ILE A 114 5.71 18.61 5.25
CA ILE A 114 6.10 19.87 4.62
C ILE A 114 7.13 20.55 5.52
N LEU A 115 8.32 20.81 4.97
CA LEU A 115 9.40 21.47 5.68
C LEU A 115 9.87 22.74 4.97
N PRO A 116 10.30 23.76 5.72
CA PRO A 116 11.08 24.83 5.15
C PRO A 116 12.43 24.30 4.66
N GLY A 117 12.92 24.85 3.56
CA GLY A 117 14.22 24.52 3.00
C GLY A 117 15.37 25.31 3.62
N THR A 118 16.56 25.16 3.01
CA THR A 118 17.79 25.79 3.55
C THR A 118 17.85 27.29 3.26
N THR A 119 17.11 27.74 2.25
CA THR A 119 16.87 29.15 1.99
C THR A 119 15.41 29.49 2.32
N ALA A 120 15.13 30.75 2.67
CA ALA A 120 13.79 31.19 3.04
C ALA A 120 12.74 31.09 1.89
N ALA A 121 13.20 30.79 0.67
CA ALA A 121 12.36 30.62 -0.52
C ALA A 121 12.14 29.15 -0.91
N GLU A 122 12.81 28.22 -0.23
CA GLU A 122 12.68 26.79 -0.47
C GLU A 122 11.65 26.16 0.47
N THR A 123 10.78 25.31 -0.06
CA THR A 123 10.00 24.36 0.75
C THR A 123 10.11 22.96 0.18
N PHE A 124 9.98 21.96 1.03
CA PHE A 124 10.05 20.55 0.66
C PHE A 124 8.76 19.85 1.08
N ALA A 125 8.22 19.02 0.20
CA ALA A 125 7.23 18.02 0.58
C ALA A 125 7.85 16.63 0.40
N GLN A 126 7.92 15.82 1.45
CA GLN A 126 8.57 14.51 1.41
C GLN A 126 7.65 13.40 1.92
N ALA A 127 7.81 12.19 1.38
CA ALA A 127 7.12 10.99 1.88
C ALA A 127 8.12 10.04 2.54
N ALA A 128 7.81 9.58 3.75
CA ALA A 128 8.58 8.61 4.51
C ALA A 128 7.66 7.48 5.02
N PRO A 129 8.16 6.26 5.29
CA PRO A 129 7.32 5.17 5.79
C PRO A 129 6.53 5.57 7.05
N SER A 130 5.29 5.09 7.17
CA SER A 130 4.39 5.39 8.29
C SER A 130 5.07 5.10 9.63
N GLY A 131 5.04 6.07 10.55
CA GLY A 131 5.73 6.00 11.84
C GLY A 131 7.04 6.80 11.90
N ALA A 132 7.51 7.36 10.78
CA ALA A 132 8.45 8.46 10.80
C ALA A 132 7.73 9.73 11.31
N THR A 133 8.27 10.38 12.34
CA THR A 133 7.65 11.54 13.02
C THR A 133 8.51 12.81 12.98
N SER A 134 9.57 12.85 12.18
CA SER A 134 10.36 14.06 11.89
C SER A 134 11.46 13.76 10.88
N SER A 135 11.79 14.77 10.06
CA SER A 135 12.93 14.89 9.11
C SER A 135 14.37 14.57 9.64
N SER A 136 14.56 13.87 10.76
CA SER A 136 15.89 13.58 11.33
C SER A 136 16.71 12.52 10.58
N THR A 137 16.29 12.08 9.39
CA THR A 137 17.05 11.11 8.57
C THR A 137 16.86 11.45 7.09
N LEU A 138 17.57 12.46 6.61
CA LEU A 138 17.60 12.91 5.20
C LEU A 138 17.91 11.81 4.15
N GLY A 139 18.12 10.55 4.56
CA GLY A 139 18.45 9.41 3.69
C GLY A 139 17.32 8.39 3.42
N ASN A 140 16.20 8.41 4.15
CA ASN A 140 15.15 7.38 4.06
C ASN A 140 13.78 7.92 3.59
N TRP A 141 13.77 8.98 2.78
CA TRP A 141 12.57 9.42 2.08
C TRP A 141 12.40 8.64 0.79
N CYS A 142 11.17 8.56 0.31
CA CYS A 142 10.74 7.78 -0.84
C CYS A 142 10.55 8.61 -2.10
N GLY A 143 10.00 9.80 -1.91
CA GLY A 143 10.02 10.86 -2.88
C GLY A 143 10.07 12.19 -2.15
N ARG A 144 10.61 13.21 -2.79
CA ARG A 144 10.49 14.59 -2.32
C ARG A 144 10.27 15.53 -3.47
N VAL A 145 9.54 16.60 -3.17
CA VAL A 145 9.30 17.70 -4.06
C VAL A 145 10.02 18.90 -3.49
N LEU A 146 11.02 19.41 -4.20
CA LEU A 146 11.66 20.69 -3.88
C LEU A 146 10.93 21.80 -4.60
N GLN A 147 10.68 22.89 -3.90
CA GLN A 147 10.02 24.08 -4.43
C GLN A 147 10.93 25.26 -4.14
N ASP A 148 11.69 25.72 -5.15
CA ASP A 148 12.58 26.87 -5.05
C ASP A 148 12.09 27.98 -5.96
N GLY A 149 11.71 29.11 -5.37
CA GLY A 149 11.24 30.26 -6.14
C GLY A 149 10.05 29.86 -7.01
N THR A 150 10.26 29.67 -8.31
CA THR A 150 9.22 29.29 -9.31
C THR A 150 9.20 27.84 -9.76
N GLU A 151 10.21 27.04 -9.43
CA GLU A 151 10.37 25.71 -9.98
C GLU A 151 10.07 24.63 -8.95
N SER A 152 9.55 23.49 -9.41
CA SER A 152 9.40 22.31 -8.57
C SER A 152 10.18 21.13 -9.16
N THR A 153 11.11 20.56 -8.42
CA THR A 153 11.82 19.34 -8.81
C THR A 153 11.30 18.16 -7.99
N ILE A 154 11.03 17.04 -8.67
CA ILE A 154 10.68 15.79 -7.99
C ILE A 154 11.94 14.95 -7.97
N GLU A 155 12.44 14.69 -6.77
CA GLU A 155 13.50 13.73 -6.54
C GLU A 155 12.83 12.42 -6.08
N ASP A 156 13.20 11.32 -6.72
CA ASP A 156 12.78 9.97 -6.37
C ASP A 156 13.95 9.26 -5.69
N ASN A 157 13.69 8.59 -4.57
CA ASN A 157 14.68 7.75 -3.89
C ASN A 157 14.14 6.33 -3.79
N ALA A 158 15.04 5.35 -3.73
CA ALA A 158 14.66 3.96 -3.63
C ALA A 158 14.06 3.69 -2.23
N CYS A 159 12.74 3.57 -2.18
CA CYS A 159 12.03 2.74 -1.23
C CYS A 159 12.17 1.26 -1.63
#